data_AF-A0A535P022-F1
#
_entry.id   AF-A0A535P022-F1
#
_cell.length_a   1.000
_cell.length_b   1.000
_cell.length_c   1.000
_cell.angle_alpha   90.00
_cell.angle_beta   90.00
_cell.angle_gamma   90.00
#
_symmetry.space_group_name_H-M   'P 1'
#
loop_
_entity.id
_entity.type
_entity.pdbx_description
1 polymer ?
#
loop_
_entity_poly.entity_id
_entity_poly.type
_entity_poly.pdbx_seq_one_letter_code
_entity_poly.pdbx_strand_id
1 'polypeptide(L)'
;MLAGCQSAPTLPAVPTPDPMAVCQGDVEIANRSVGNVEALDFAIEDCGSVATLKAAIAAAPGYLPVGVSVESFVATRCASSAIPDLIDSPICREVTGR
;
A
#
# COMPACT_ATOMS: atom_id res chain seq x y z
N MET A 1 54.51 -14.10 -3.56
CA MET A 1 53.58 -14.21 -2.41
C MET A 1 52.87 -12.88 -2.25
N LEU A 2 51.57 -12.93 -1.91
CA LEU A 2 50.69 -11.85 -1.44
C LEU A 2 50.00 -10.94 -2.48
N ALA A 3 48.72 -11.24 -2.73
CA ALA A 3 47.64 -10.24 -2.75
C ALA A 3 46.35 -10.97 -2.37
N GLY A 4 46.00 -10.91 -1.09
CA GLY A 4 44.77 -11.52 -0.58
C GLY A 4 43.56 -10.76 -1.09
N CYS A 5 42.71 -11.44 -1.86
CA CYS A 5 41.34 -11.00 -2.12
C CYS A 5 40.57 -11.06 -0.80
N GLN A 6 40.58 -9.94 -0.08
CA GLN A 6 39.71 -9.67 1.05
C GLN A 6 38.27 -9.61 0.54
N SER A 7 37.58 -10.74 0.61
CA SER A 7 36.14 -10.83 0.45
C SER A 7 35.50 -9.95 1.52
N ALA A 8 34.99 -8.79 1.11
CA ALA A 8 34.07 -8.03 1.95
C ALA A 8 32.89 -8.96 2.30
N PRO A 9 32.39 -8.95 3.56
CA PRO A 9 31.18 -9.68 3.87
C PRO A 9 30.06 -9.06 3.05
N THR A 10 29.59 -9.78 2.02
CA THR A 10 28.32 -9.45 1.37
C THR A 10 27.25 -9.57 2.45
N LEU A 11 26.84 -8.42 3.00
CA LEU A 11 25.62 -8.31 3.79
C LEU A 11 24.52 -9.03 3.00
N PRO A 12 23.69 -9.89 3.63
CA PRO A 12 22.55 -10.45 2.94
C PRO A 12 21.76 -9.26 2.38
N ALA A 13 21.46 -9.29 1.09
CA ALA A 13 20.52 -8.34 0.52
C ALA A 13 19.29 -8.38 1.44
N VAL A 14 19.01 -7.27 2.14
CA VAL A 14 17.75 -7.12 2.86
C VAL A 14 16.70 -7.42 1.80
N PRO A 15 15.85 -8.44 1.98
CA PRO A 15 14.82 -8.73 0.98
C PRO A 15 14.04 -7.45 0.81
N THR A 16 14.17 -6.81 -0.35
CA THR A 16 13.35 -5.65 -0.69
C THR A 16 11.92 -6.18 -0.64
N PRO A 17 11.09 -5.73 0.31
CA PRO A 17 9.75 -6.27 0.41
C PRO A 17 9.05 -5.99 -0.91
N ASP A 18 8.41 -7.01 -1.48
CA ASP A 18 7.58 -6.84 -2.66
C ASP A 18 6.56 -5.73 -2.38
N PRO A 19 6.42 -4.70 -3.22
CA PRO A 19 5.50 -3.58 -2.96
C PRO A 19 4.04 -4.07 -2.83
N MET A 20 3.70 -5.16 -3.51
CA MET A 20 2.44 -5.88 -3.32
C MET A 20 2.28 -6.47 -1.92
N ALA A 21 3.35 -7.02 -1.34
CA ALA A 21 3.32 -7.58 0.00
C ALA A 21 3.21 -6.48 1.07
N VAL A 22 3.83 -5.31 0.86
CA VAL A 22 3.67 -4.14 1.73
C VAL A 22 2.21 -3.67 1.71
N CYS A 23 1.69 -3.38 0.51
CA CYS A 23 0.29 -3.05 0.25
C CYS A 23 -0.70 -4.02 0.93
N GLN A 24 -0.49 -5.33 0.78
CA GLN A 24 -1.34 -6.34 1.45
C GLN A 24 -1.25 -6.27 2.97
N GLY A 25 -0.05 -6.08 3.52
CA GLY A 25 0.18 -5.90 4.94
C GLY A 25 -0.58 -4.69 5.50
N ASP A 26 -0.52 -3.55 4.82
CA ASP A 26 -1.23 -2.34 5.24
C ASP A 26 -2.75 -2.51 5.20
N VAL A 27 -3.28 -3.15 4.16
CA VAL A 27 -4.71 -3.51 4.07
C VAL A 27 -5.11 -4.48 5.19
N GLU A 28 -4.30 -5.48 5.51
CA GLU A 28 -4.56 -6.39 6.62
C GLU A 28 -4.55 -5.68 7.99
N ILE A 29 -3.63 -4.74 8.19
CA ILE A 29 -3.55 -3.92 9.41
C ILE A 29 -4.78 -3.02 9.51
N ALA A 30 -5.16 -2.37 8.41
CA ALA A 30 -6.35 -1.54 8.34
C ALA A 30 -7.63 -2.34 8.62
N ASN A 31 -7.70 -3.59 8.13
CA ASN A 31 -8.80 -4.53 8.37
C ASN A 31 -8.87 -4.97 9.84
N ARG A 32 -7.74 -5.39 10.42
CA ARG A 32 -7.68 -5.80 11.84
C ARG A 32 -8.02 -4.66 12.80
N SER A 33 -7.74 -3.43 12.38
CA SER A 33 -7.94 -2.25 13.22
C SER A 33 -9.30 -1.56 12.99
N VAL A 34 -10.26 -2.22 12.31
CA VAL A 34 -11.64 -1.77 12.01
C VAL A 34 -11.74 -0.25 11.88
N GLY A 35 -11.36 0.27 10.72
CA GLY A 35 -11.43 1.71 10.46
C GLY A 35 -10.20 2.50 10.87
N ASN A 36 -9.04 1.85 10.96
CA ASN A 36 -7.78 2.59 11.04
C ASN A 36 -7.52 3.27 9.71
N VAL A 37 -7.87 4.55 9.72
CA VAL A 37 -7.78 5.46 8.60
C VAL A 37 -6.34 5.72 8.16
N GLU A 38 -5.36 5.63 9.06
CA GLU A 38 -3.95 5.83 8.71
C GLU A 38 -3.38 4.61 7.96
N ALA A 39 -3.70 3.39 8.40
CA ALA A 39 -3.28 2.17 7.69
C ALA A 39 -3.84 2.08 6.26
N LEU A 40 -5.01 2.70 6.02
CA LEU A 40 -5.54 2.85 4.68
C LEU A 40 -4.79 3.89 3.85
N ASP A 41 -4.34 4.97 4.47
CA ASP A 41 -3.51 6.00 3.80
C ASP A 41 -2.24 5.33 3.26
N PHE A 42 -1.55 4.58 4.13
CA PHE A 42 -0.39 3.78 3.77
C PHE A 42 -0.70 2.79 2.65
N ALA A 43 -1.80 2.03 2.73
CA ALA A 43 -2.18 1.13 1.64
C ALA A 43 -2.38 1.86 0.31
N ILE A 44 -3.01 3.05 0.30
CA ILE A 44 -3.23 3.81 -0.93
C ILE A 44 -1.88 4.31 -1.51
N GLU A 45 -0.95 4.69 -0.66
CA GLU A 45 0.40 5.11 -1.06
C GLU A 45 1.26 3.92 -1.56
N ASP A 46 1.33 2.82 -0.79
CA ASP A 46 2.18 1.66 -1.09
C ASP A 46 1.65 0.77 -2.22
N CYS A 47 0.32 0.66 -2.37
CA CYS A 47 -0.25 -0.18 -3.42
C CYS A 47 0.00 0.37 -4.85
N GLY A 48 0.23 1.68 -5.00
CA GLY A 48 0.60 2.34 -6.25
C GLY A 48 -0.42 2.27 -7.41
N SER A 49 -1.47 1.45 -7.34
CA SER A 49 -2.53 1.31 -8.35
C SER A 49 -3.82 0.78 -7.73
N VAL A 50 -4.99 1.16 -8.27
CA VAL A 50 -6.28 0.68 -7.75
C VAL A 50 -6.42 -0.83 -7.94
N ALA A 51 -5.84 -1.40 -9.00
CA ALA A 51 -5.86 -2.84 -9.25
C ALA A 51 -5.15 -3.63 -8.13
N THR A 52 -3.98 -3.17 -7.71
CA THR A 52 -3.20 -3.71 -6.59
C THR A 52 -3.99 -3.63 -5.29
N LEU A 53 -4.53 -2.44 -4.99
CA LEU A 53 -5.33 -2.21 -3.79
C LEU A 53 -6.61 -3.09 -3.78
N LYS A 54 -7.28 -3.24 -4.92
CA LYS A 54 -8.42 -4.16 -5.08
C LYS A 54 -8.03 -5.61 -4.80
N ALA A 55 -6.90 -6.07 -5.32
CA ALA A 55 -6.42 -7.42 -5.08
C ALA A 55 -6.08 -7.65 -3.60
N ALA A 56 -5.43 -6.68 -2.95
CA ALA A 56 -5.13 -6.72 -1.52
C ALA A 56 -6.40 -6.75 -0.66
N ILE A 57 -7.38 -5.90 -0.97
CA ILE A 57 -8.67 -5.86 -0.27
C ILE A 57 -9.47 -7.15 -0.51
N ALA A 58 -9.43 -7.72 -1.72
CA ALA A 58 -10.06 -9.01 -2.00
C ALA A 58 -9.42 -10.15 -1.18
N ALA A 59 -8.14 -10.05 -0.85
CA ALA A 59 -7.45 -10.97 0.06
C ALA A 59 -7.79 -10.73 1.55
N ALA A 60 -8.37 -9.57 1.89
CA ALA A 60 -8.78 -9.18 3.23
C ALA A 60 -10.33 -9.15 3.38
N PRO A 61 -10.97 -10.32 3.56
CA PRO A 61 -12.43 -10.39 3.71
C PRO A 61 -12.89 -9.61 4.95
N GLY A 62 -13.96 -8.81 4.77
CA GLY A 62 -14.55 -7.98 5.83
C GLY A 62 -14.01 -6.55 5.90
N TYR A 63 -13.03 -6.20 5.06
CA TYR A 63 -12.42 -4.87 5.09
C TYR A 63 -13.35 -3.75 4.60
N LEU A 64 -14.00 -3.97 3.46
CA LEU A 64 -14.97 -3.01 2.93
C LEU A 64 -16.37 -3.30 3.44
N PRO A 65 -17.16 -2.25 3.76
CA PRO A 65 -18.57 -2.41 4.02
C PRO A 65 -19.26 -3.07 2.83
N VAL A 66 -20.22 -3.95 3.10
CA VAL A 66 -21.01 -4.60 2.03
C VAL A 66 -21.68 -3.53 1.18
N GLY A 67 -21.44 -3.57 -0.13
CA GLY A 67 -21.97 -2.59 -1.10
C GLY A 67 -21.08 -1.37 -1.34
N VAL A 68 -19.91 -1.28 -0.70
CA VAL A 68 -18.91 -0.24 -0.98
C VAL A 68 -17.83 -0.80 -1.90
N SER A 69 -17.65 -0.16 -3.06
CA SER A 69 -16.55 -0.45 -3.97
C SER A 69 -15.26 0.21 -3.49
N VAL A 70 -14.12 -0.46 -3.69
CA VAL A 70 -12.77 0.07 -3.40
C VAL A 70 -12.61 1.48 -4.00
N GLU A 71 -13.04 1.69 -5.24
CA GLU A 71 -12.97 2.99 -5.91
C GLU A 71 -13.77 4.06 -5.18
N SER A 72 -15.02 3.77 -4.77
CA SER A 72 -15.86 4.75 -4.08
C SER A 72 -15.29 5.10 -2.70
N PHE A 73 -14.72 4.10 -2.02
CA PHE A 73 -14.06 4.27 -0.74
C PHE A 73 -12.80 5.13 -0.86
N VAL A 74 -11.93 4.80 -1.82
CA VAL A 74 -10.72 5.58 -2.13
C VAL A 74 -11.09 6.99 -2.56
N ALA A 75 -12.07 7.17 -3.46
CA ALA A 75 -12.54 8.49 -3.88
C ALA A 75 -12.97 9.35 -2.70
N THR A 76 -13.73 8.77 -1.77
CA THR A 76 -14.17 9.45 -0.55
C THR A 76 -12.99 9.86 0.31
N ARG A 77 -11.95 9.01 0.40
CA ARG A 77 -10.74 9.34 1.15
C ARG A 77 -9.87 10.37 0.47
N CYS A 78 -9.62 10.26 -0.83
CA CYS A 78 -8.90 11.28 -1.59
C CYS A 78 -9.59 12.65 -1.50
N ALA A 79 -10.92 12.67 -1.47
CA ALA A 79 -11.69 13.91 -1.33
C ALA A 79 -11.72 14.46 0.12
N SER A 80 -11.61 13.59 1.12
CA SER A 80 -11.69 13.97 2.55
C SER A 80 -10.33 14.09 3.23
N SER A 81 -9.26 13.60 2.61
CA SER A 81 -7.92 13.62 3.18
C SER A 81 -7.34 15.03 3.09
N ALA A 82 -6.60 15.41 4.13
CA ALA A 82 -5.81 16.63 4.16
C ALA A 82 -4.33 16.36 3.84
N ILE A 83 -3.97 15.10 3.55
CA ILE A 83 -2.59 14.67 3.32
C ILE A 83 -2.26 14.87 1.84
N PRO A 84 -1.34 15.80 1.50
CA PRO A 84 -1.04 16.12 0.11
C PRO A 84 -0.42 14.95 -0.64
N ASP A 85 0.44 14.14 -0.01
CA ASP A 85 1.03 12.93 -0.60
C ASP A 85 -0.04 11.91 -1.00
N LEU A 86 -1.03 11.66 -0.12
CA LEU A 86 -2.15 10.80 -0.45
C LEU A 86 -2.95 11.32 -1.64
N ILE A 87 -3.26 12.63 -1.65
CA ILE A 87 -4.04 13.25 -2.73
C ILE A 87 -3.30 13.15 -4.08
N ASP A 88 -1.97 13.29 -4.08
CA ASP A 88 -1.14 13.17 -5.27
C ASP A 88 -0.81 11.71 -5.65
N SER A 89 -1.16 10.75 -4.79
CA SER A 89 -0.92 9.33 -5.03
C SER A 89 -1.52 8.88 -6.37
N PRO A 90 -0.86 7.94 -7.08
CA PRO A 90 -1.32 7.44 -8.37
C PRO A 90 -2.73 6.85 -8.29
N ILE A 91 -3.09 6.26 -7.15
CA ILE A 91 -4.43 5.72 -6.91
C ILE A 91 -5.46 6.84 -6.80
N CYS A 92 -5.18 7.89 -6.03
CA CYS A 92 -6.11 9.03 -5.94
C CYS A 92 -6.29 9.72 -7.29
N ARG A 93 -5.23 9.87 -8.09
CA ARG A 93 -5.31 10.41 -9.45
C ARG A 93 -6.13 9.53 -10.39
N GLU A 94 -5.92 8.22 -10.34
CA GLU A 94 -6.67 7.23 -11.14
C GLU A 94 -8.18 7.24 -10.80
N VAL A 95 -8.52 7.34 -9.50
CA VAL A 95 -9.92 7.30 -9.04
C VAL A 95 -10.63 8.64 -9.19
N THR A 96 -9.93 9.77 -8.97
CA THR A 96 -10.54 11.11 -9.04
C THR A 96 -10.44 11.77 -10.41
N GLY A 97 -9.61 11.23 -11.32
CA GLY A 97 -9.44 11.75 -12.68
C GLY A 97 -8.66 13.07 -12.75
N ARG A 98 -7.77 13.34 -11.80
CA ARG A 98 -6.88 14.52 -11.73
C ARG A 98 -5.46 14.21 -12.20
#